data_AF-M0GCN6-F1
#
_entry.id   AF-M0GCN6-F1
#
_cell.length_a   1.000
_cell.length_b   1.000
_cell.length_c   1.000
_cell.angle_alpha   90.00
_cell.angle_beta   90.00
_cell.angle_gamma   90.00
#
_symmetry.space_group_name_H-M   'P 1'
#
loop_
_entity.id
_entity.type
_entity.pdbx_description
1 polymer ?
#
loop_
_entity_poly.entity_id
_entity_poly.type
_entity_poly.pdbx_seq_one_letter_code
_entity_poly.pdbx_strand_id
1 'polypeptide(L)'
;MIKLVNILVRDDGHTHEEFVERWRGSHAELAAELPGLVKYATSVPTDPERSEYDGIVELYFEDMAALKAAFDSEVGQRVNADAAEFIDMEQGPTLYVEETVHLDRS
;
A
#
# COMPACT_ATOMS: atom_id res chain seq x y z
N MET A 1 -3.38 -16.16 -6.31
CA MET A 1 -2.63 -14.92 -6.03
C MET A 1 -2.92 -14.50 -4.61
N ILE A 2 -1.87 -14.15 -3.88
CA ILE A 2 -1.99 -13.55 -2.57
C ILE A 2 -2.07 -12.03 -2.72
N LYS A 3 -2.81 -11.37 -1.84
CA LYS A 3 -2.92 -9.92 -1.75
C LYS A 3 -2.40 -9.46 -0.39
N LEU A 4 -1.50 -8.49 -0.37
CA LEU A 4 -1.20 -7.68 0.80
C LEU A 4 -2.19 -6.51 0.80
N VAL A 5 -2.95 -6.37 1.88
CA VAL A 5 -3.79 -5.20 2.15
C VAL A 5 -3.20 -4.47 3.34
N ASN A 6 -2.82 -3.21 3.19
CA ASN A 6 -2.41 -2.39 4.32
C ASN A 6 -3.30 -1.15 4.40
N ILE A 7 -3.84 -0.92 5.59
CA ILE A 7 -4.70 0.22 5.89
C ILE A 7 -3.78 1.30 6.45
N LEU A 8 -3.61 2.39 5.71
CA LEU A 8 -2.61 3.42 5.95
C LEU A 8 -3.13 4.49 6.89
N VAL A 9 -2.25 4.93 7.79
CA VAL A 9 -2.39 6.14 8.59
C VAL A 9 -1.23 7.04 8.19
N ARG A 10 -1.51 8.30 7.84
CA ARG A 10 -0.45 9.26 7.53
C ARG A 10 0.30 9.64 8.80
N ASP A 11 1.57 9.99 8.67
CA ASP A 11 2.32 10.59 9.77
C ASP A 11 1.75 11.97 10.17
N ASP A 12 1.86 12.34 11.45
CA ASP A 12 1.34 13.59 12.02
C ASP A 12 1.92 14.85 11.35
N GLY A 13 3.08 14.73 10.69
CA GLY A 13 3.73 15.81 9.95
C GLY A 13 3.08 16.16 8.61
N HIS A 14 2.11 15.38 8.12
CA HIS A 14 1.52 15.54 6.79
C HIS A 14 0.01 15.81 6.86
N THR A 15 -0.47 16.71 6.01
CA THR A 15 -1.90 16.77 5.68
C THR A 15 -2.31 15.54 4.87
N HIS A 16 -3.61 15.23 4.84
CA HIS A 16 -4.12 14.14 4.00
C HIS A 16 -3.82 14.38 2.51
N GLU A 17 -3.90 15.62 2.05
CA GLU A 17 -3.61 15.98 0.65
C GLU A 17 -2.13 15.72 0.30
N GLU A 18 -1.20 16.16 1.14
CA GLU A 18 0.23 15.89 0.96
C GLU A 18 0.56 14.40 0.99
N PHE A 19 -0.08 13.66 1.90
CA PHE A 19 0.02 12.20 1.98
C PHE A 19 -0.43 11.55 0.65
N VAL A 20 -1.60 11.90 0.13
CA VAL A 20 -2.15 11.31 -1.10
C VAL A 20 -1.30 11.67 -2.31
N GLU A 21 -0.84 12.91 -2.43
CA GLU A 21 0.00 13.38 -3.54
C GLU A 21 1.32 12.60 -3.58
N ARG A 22 2.02 12.49 -2.44
CA ARG A 22 3.26 11.71 -2.35
C ARG A 22 3.02 10.22 -2.60
N TRP A 23 1.95 9.67 -2.01
CA TRP A 23 1.63 8.25 -2.11
C TRP A 23 1.32 7.83 -3.55
N ARG A 24 0.44 8.56 -4.24
CA ARG A 24 0.04 8.24 -5.62
C ARG A 24 1.05 8.69 -6.67
N GLY A 25 1.95 9.60 -6.32
CA GLY A 25 3.08 10.02 -7.14
C GLY A 25 4.30 9.12 -6.95
N SER A 26 5.37 9.71 -6.44
CA SER A 26 6.71 9.09 -6.39
C SER A 26 6.75 7.77 -5.63
N HIS A 27 5.94 7.60 -4.58
CA HIS A 27 5.93 6.35 -3.83
C HIS A 27 5.34 5.18 -4.65
N ALA A 28 4.22 5.41 -5.34
CA ALA A 28 3.61 4.41 -6.21
C ALA A 28 4.53 4.05 -7.38
N GLU A 29 5.24 5.03 -7.96
CA GLU A 29 6.26 4.78 -9.00
C GLU A 29 7.39 3.89 -8.49
N LEU A 30 7.92 4.19 -7.30
CA LEU A 30 8.97 3.39 -6.67
C LEU A 30 8.49 1.96 -6.36
N ALA A 31 7.30 1.82 -5.80
CA ALA A 31 6.76 0.51 -5.44
C ALA A 31 6.29 -0.32 -6.65
N ALA A 32 6.01 0.31 -7.80
CA ALA A 32 5.79 -0.40 -9.06
C ALA A 32 7.04 -1.16 -9.53
N GLU A 33 8.23 -0.81 -9.03
CA GLU A 33 9.49 -1.53 -9.30
C GLU A 33 9.65 -2.82 -8.44
N LEU A 34 8.75 -3.09 -7.49
CA LEU A 34 8.84 -4.28 -6.64
C LEU A 34 8.85 -5.56 -7.49
N PRO A 35 9.84 -6.46 -7.30
CA PRO A 35 9.94 -7.64 -8.13
C PRO A 35 8.77 -8.59 -7.85
N GLY A 36 8.12 -9.06 -8.92
CA GLY A 36 6.99 -9.99 -8.82
C GLY A 36 5.65 -9.34 -8.45
N LEU A 37 5.58 -8.01 -8.34
CA LEU A 37 4.30 -7.30 -8.18
C LEU A 37 3.44 -7.44 -9.44
N VAL A 38 2.22 -7.93 -9.28
CA VAL A 38 1.28 -8.17 -10.39
C VAL A 38 0.29 -7.03 -10.54
N LYS A 39 -0.16 -6.45 -9.43
CA LYS A 39 -1.12 -5.33 -9.40
C LYS A 39 -0.89 -4.48 -8.16
N TYR A 40 -0.97 -3.17 -8.35
CA TYR A 40 -1.00 -2.16 -7.31
C TYR A 40 -2.34 -1.43 -7.42
N ALA A 41 -3.15 -1.42 -6.35
CA ALA A 41 -4.32 -0.56 -6.26
C ALA A 41 -4.29 0.31 -4.99
N THR A 42 -4.82 1.54 -5.11
CA THR A 42 -5.02 2.47 -4.00
C THR A 42 -6.49 2.83 -3.86
N SER A 43 -6.96 2.95 -2.62
CA SER A 43 -8.24 3.56 -2.30
C SER A 43 -8.02 4.65 -1.25
N VAL A 44 -8.59 5.83 -1.49
CA VAL A 44 -8.51 6.99 -0.59
C VAL A 44 -9.93 7.30 -0.12
N PRO A 45 -10.15 7.65 1.16
CA PRO A 45 -11.47 8.04 1.65
C PRO A 45 -12.01 9.23 0.86
N THR A 46 -13.29 9.18 0.52
CA THR A 46 -13.98 10.31 -0.15
C THR A 46 -14.25 11.48 0.80
N ASP A 47 -14.19 11.22 2.10
CA ASP A 47 -14.36 12.19 3.19
C ASP A 47 -13.29 11.92 4.26
N PRO A 48 -12.06 12.46 4.08
CA PRO A 48 -10.94 12.18 4.97
C PRO A 48 -11.16 12.62 6.42
N GLU A 49 -11.93 13.69 6.63
CA GLU A 49 -12.21 14.23 7.97
C GLU A 49 -13.09 13.29 8.82
N ARG A 50 -13.76 12.32 8.18
CA ARG A 50 -14.63 11.33 8.84
C ARG A 50 -14.06 9.91 8.81
N SER A 51 -12.81 9.75 8.37
CA SER A 51 -12.13 8.47 8.26
C SER A 51 -11.09 8.32 9.37
N GLU A 52 -10.99 7.12 9.95
CA GLU A 52 -9.90 6.78 10.87
C GLU A 52 -8.59 6.48 10.13
N TYR A 53 -8.67 6.23 8.81
CA TYR A 53 -7.55 5.83 7.98
C TYR A 53 -7.44 6.70 6.72
N ASP A 54 -6.21 6.89 6.26
CA ASP A 54 -5.88 7.75 5.13
C ASP A 54 -5.89 7.01 3.79
N GLY A 55 -5.81 5.69 3.80
CA GLY A 55 -5.84 4.93 2.57
C GLY A 55 -5.84 3.43 2.75
N ILE A 56 -6.09 2.72 1.66
CA ILE A 56 -5.89 1.28 1.55
C ILE A 56 -4.99 1.03 0.35
N VAL A 57 -3.85 0.38 0.59
CA VAL A 57 -3.02 -0.17 -0.47
C VAL A 57 -3.32 -1.66 -0.64
N GLU A 58 -3.42 -2.10 -1.89
CA GLU A 58 -3.54 -3.49 -2.27
C GLU A 58 -2.42 -3.86 -3.23
N LEU A 59 -1.54 -4.78 -2.81
CA LEU A 59 -0.44 -5.30 -3.63
C LEU A 59 -0.67 -6.78 -3.89
N TYR A 60 -0.68 -7.18 -5.16
CA TYR A 60 -0.94 -8.55 -5.58
C TYR A 60 0.35 -9.25 -6.00
N PHE A 61 0.55 -10.46 -5.50
CA PHE A 61 1.68 -11.32 -5.83
C PHE A 61 1.17 -12.73 -6.16
N GLU A 62 1.99 -13.51 -6.89
CA GLU A 62 1.62 -14.88 -7.24
C GLU A 62 1.39 -15.74 -5.99
N ASP A 63 2.33 -15.67 -5.04
CA ASP A 63 2.31 -16.39 -3.76
C ASP A 63 3.06 -15.62 -2.65
N MET A 64 3.06 -16.19 -1.43
CA MET A 64 3.75 -15.61 -0.27
C MET A 64 5.28 -15.57 -0.42
N ALA A 65 5.88 -16.46 -1.21
CA ALA A 65 7.32 -16.46 -1.43
C ALA A 65 7.73 -15.29 -2.34
N ALA A 66 6.95 -15.01 -3.38
CA ALA A 66 7.12 -13.85 -4.24
C ALA A 66 6.97 -12.54 -3.47
N LEU A 67 5.93 -12.43 -2.63
CA LEU A 67 5.74 -11.27 -1.74
C LEU A 67 6.95 -11.08 -0.83
N LYS A 68 7.40 -12.13 -0.15
CA LYS A 68 8.54 -12.04 0.77
C LYS A 68 9.81 -11.59 0.03
N ALA A 69 10.09 -12.19 -1.13
CA ALA A 69 11.24 -11.83 -1.95
C ALA A 69 11.18 -10.36 -2.42
N ALA A 70 9.98 -9.83 -2.70
CA ALA A 70 9.79 -8.44 -3.06
C ALA A 70 10.25 -7.49 -1.95
N PHE A 71 9.80 -7.72 -0.71
CA PHE A 71 10.14 -6.85 0.42
C PHE A 71 11.54 -7.11 1.01
N ASP A 72 12.13 -8.29 0.80
CA ASP A 72 13.53 -8.56 1.14
C ASP A 72 14.53 -7.87 0.16
N SER A 73 14.07 -7.50 -1.04
CA SER A 73 14.91 -6.90 -2.09
C SER A 73 15.39 -5.47 -1.74
N GLU A 74 16.41 -4.99 -2.46
CA GLU A 74 16.87 -3.58 -2.34
C GLU A 74 15.75 -2.57 -2.66
N VAL A 75 14.89 -2.89 -3.62
CA VAL A 75 13.71 -2.06 -3.94
C VAL A 75 12.72 -2.08 -2.77
N GLY A 76 12.45 -3.24 -2.18
CA GLY A 76 11.58 -3.38 -1.01
C GLY A 76 12.05 -2.56 0.19
N GLN A 77 13.36 -2.56 0.44
CA GLN A 77 13.97 -1.74 1.50
C GLN A 77 13.79 -0.24 1.22
N ARG A 78 13.97 0.19 -0.03
CA ARG A 78 13.74 1.59 -0.44
C ARG A 78 12.27 1.98 -0.32
N VAL A 79 11.34 1.11 -0.71
CA VAL A 79 9.89 1.33 -0.57
C VAL A 79 9.52 1.50 0.89
N ASN A 80 9.98 0.62 1.77
CA ASN A 80 9.70 0.73 3.21
C ASN A 80 10.33 1.97 3.84
N ALA A 81 11.55 2.33 3.43
CA ALA A 81 12.21 3.54 3.90
C ALA A 81 11.46 4.81 3.45
N ASP A 82 11.02 4.85 2.18
CA ASP A 82 10.23 5.98 1.68
C ASP A 82 8.86 6.06 2.37
N ALA A 83 8.17 4.92 2.57
CA ALA A 83 6.90 4.86 3.30
C ALA A 83 7.02 5.45 4.71
N ALA A 84 8.08 5.10 5.44
CA ALA A 84 8.31 5.55 6.82
C ALA A 84 8.45 7.08 6.97
N GLU A 85 8.68 7.81 5.87
CA GLU A 85 8.77 9.28 5.90
C GLU A 85 7.39 9.96 5.86
N PHE A 86 6.30 9.26 5.58
CA PHE A 86 4.96 9.86 5.47
C PHE A 86 3.79 8.96 5.92
N ILE A 87 4.06 7.71 6.29
CA ILE A 87 3.11 6.75 6.84
C ILE A 87 3.52 6.41 8.28
N ASP A 88 2.55 6.39 9.19
CA ASP A 88 2.72 5.75 10.49
C ASP A 88 2.68 4.23 10.30
N MET A 89 3.88 3.63 10.28
CA MET A 89 4.09 2.22 10.01
C MET A 89 3.58 1.29 11.14
N GLU A 90 3.26 1.83 12.32
CA GLU A 90 2.82 1.03 13.48
C GLU A 90 1.29 1.05 13.65
N GLN A 91 0.61 2.11 13.24
CA GLN A 91 -0.84 2.24 13.42
C GLN A 91 -1.65 1.44 12.38
N GLY A 92 -1.13 1.30 11.16
CA GLY A 92 -1.84 0.68 10.05
C GLY A 92 -1.83 -0.86 10.05
N PRO A 93 -2.96 -1.57 10.20
CA PRO A 93 -2.96 -3.03 10.11
C PRO A 93 -2.58 -3.52 8.71
N THR A 94 -1.80 -4.61 8.66
CA THR A 94 -1.51 -5.35 7.42
C THR A 94 -2.20 -6.71 7.45
N LEU A 95 -2.87 -7.05 6.35
CA LEU A 95 -3.46 -8.36 6.12
C LEU A 95 -2.84 -9.01 4.89
N TYR A 96 -2.62 -10.32 4.98
CA TYR A 96 -2.25 -11.18 3.85
C TYR A 96 -3.45 -12.05 3.53
N VAL A 97 -4.04 -11.86 2.36
CA VAL A 97 -5.38 -12.40 2.06
C VAL A 97 -5.43 -13.06 0.69
N GLU A 98 -6.36 -14.00 0.54
CA GLU A 98 -6.84 -14.47 -0.77
C GLU A 98 -8.15 -13.75 -1.10
N GLU A 99 -8.28 -13.26 -2.32
CA GLU A 99 -9.48 -12.54 -2.76
C GLU A 99 -10.54 -13.51 -3.28
N THR A 100 -11.77 -13.37 -2.79
CA THR A 100 -12.96 -14.03 -3.35
C THR A 100 -13.91 -12.97 -3.88
N VAL A 101 -14.12 -12.95 -5.19
CA VAL A 101 -15.04 -12.00 -5.84
C VAL A 101 -16.41 -12.66 -6.01
N HIS A 102 -17.42 -12.12 -5.33
CA HIS A 102 -18.80 -12.61 -5.43
C HIS A 102 -19.59 -11.96 -6.57
N LEU A 103 -19.16 -10.78 -7.04
CA LEU A 103 -19.79 -10.04 -8.11
C LEU A 103 -18.77 -9.08 -8.74
N ASP A 104 -18.56 -9.23 -10.05
CA ASP A 104 -17.86 -8.26 -10.88
C ASP A 104 -18.75 -7.91 -12.07
N ARG A 105 -18.92 -6.61 -12.34
CA ARG A 105 -19.77 -6.10 -13.44
C ARG A 105 -18.97 -5.31 -14.46
N SER A 106 -17.63 -5.28 -14.33
CA SER A 106 -16.73 -4.61 -15.27
C SER A 106 -16.88 -5.11 -16.69
#